data_AF-A0A5J4RQG1-F1
#
_entry.id   AF-A0A5J4RQG1-F1
#
_cell.length_a   1.000
_cell.length_b   1.000
_cell.length_c   1.000
_cell.angle_alpha   90.00
_cell.angle_beta   90.00
_cell.angle_gamma   90.00
#
_symmetry.space_group_name_H-M   'P 1'
#
loop_
_entity.id
_entity.type
_entity.pdbx_description
1 polymer ?
#
loop_
_entity_poly.entity_id
_entity_poly.type
_entity_poly.pdbx_seq_one_letter_code
_entity_poly.pdbx_strand_id
1 'polypeptide(L)'
;MRGGFEHSVRPITISNANQYVDTPIETAIVLNTPFALYRTLGKKIFVVPKYWTDKEAMQRLYSPVHIPADTISPRQLNVVVMILESFGKEYSGYFNKDMDGGTYKGYTPFLDSLMKESLTYTYSFANGRKSIDGTPSIFSGIPMFVEPFISTPASLNTISSFAGELKKRGYYTSFFHGAKKWFHGAGSLYAYFRIYQLLRADRI
;
A
#
# COMPACT_ATOMS: atom_id res chain seq x y z
N MET A 1 8.12 -0.57 30.92
CA MET A 1 7.82 -0.87 29.50
C MET A 1 6.34 -1.21 29.40
N ARG A 2 5.61 -0.71 28.38
CA ARG A 2 4.26 -1.22 28.08
C ARG A 2 4.42 -2.35 27.05
N GLY A 3 4.36 -3.58 27.54
CA GLY A 3 4.66 -4.84 26.84
C GLY A 3 5.01 -5.94 27.85
N GLY A 4 4.65 -7.18 27.55
CA GLY A 4 4.91 -8.36 28.39
C GLY A 4 6.19 -9.09 28.00
N PHE A 5 6.62 -10.02 28.85
CA PHE A 5 7.84 -10.83 28.65
C PHE A 5 7.62 -12.10 27.80
N GLU A 6 6.40 -12.31 27.29
CA GLU A 6 6.09 -13.47 26.45
C GLU A 6 6.63 -13.28 25.02
N HIS A 7 7.06 -14.38 24.38
CA HIS A 7 7.58 -14.43 23.01
C HIS A 7 6.64 -13.83 21.94
N SER A 8 5.35 -13.70 22.25
CA SER A 8 4.30 -13.14 21.40
C SER A 8 4.11 -11.63 21.55
N VAL A 9 4.65 -11.01 22.60
CA VAL A 9 4.43 -9.59 22.89
C VAL A 9 5.49 -8.74 22.23
N ARG A 10 5.15 -8.16 21.08
CA ARG A 10 6.00 -7.20 20.38
C ARG A 10 5.76 -5.80 20.95
N PRO A 11 6.81 -5.00 21.15
CA PRO A 11 6.67 -3.59 21.49
C PRO A 11 5.82 -2.84 20.46
N ILE A 12 5.01 -1.86 20.91
CA ILE A 12 4.18 -1.01 20.04
C ILE A 12 5.07 -0.39 18.95
N THR A 13 4.69 -0.60 17.69
CA THR A 13 5.35 -0.01 16.53
C THR A 13 4.70 1.34 16.16
N ILE A 14 5.38 2.17 15.35
CA ILE A 14 4.80 3.38 14.73
C ILE A 14 3.47 3.07 14.06
N SER A 15 3.42 1.91 13.39
CA SER A 15 2.22 1.38 12.79
C SER A 15 1.12 1.21 13.87
N ASN A 16 1.35 0.40 14.91
CA ASN A 16 0.33 0.21 15.96
C ASN A 16 -0.10 1.50 16.67
N ALA A 17 0.82 2.44 16.90
CA ALA A 17 0.54 3.71 17.57
C ALA A 17 -0.35 4.65 16.72
N ASN A 18 -0.21 4.64 15.39
CA ASN A 18 -1.06 5.41 14.46
C ASN A 18 -2.57 5.10 14.59
N GLN A 19 -2.97 3.98 15.19
CA GLN A 19 -4.39 3.65 15.40
C GLN A 19 -5.05 4.42 16.55
N TYR A 20 -4.25 5.05 17.41
CA TYR A 20 -4.71 5.69 18.64
C TYR A 20 -4.58 7.22 18.60
N VAL A 21 -4.31 7.77 17.42
CA VAL A 21 -4.06 9.20 17.22
C VAL A 21 -4.82 9.70 16.00
N ASP A 22 -5.19 10.98 16.00
CA ASP A 22 -5.95 11.59 14.91
C ASP A 22 -5.03 12.09 13.80
N THR A 23 -3.80 12.47 14.16
CA THR A 23 -2.77 12.91 13.21
C THR A 23 -1.50 12.06 13.31
N PRO A 24 -0.81 11.76 12.19
CA PRO A 24 0.41 10.94 12.23
C PRO A 24 1.51 11.48 13.15
N ILE A 25 1.59 12.81 13.34
CA ILE A 25 2.61 13.44 14.19
C ILE A 25 2.40 13.17 15.69
N GLU A 26 1.15 12.96 16.12
CA GLU A 26 0.81 12.58 17.50
C GLU A 26 1.29 11.16 17.85
N THR A 27 1.65 10.32 16.86
CA THR A 27 2.19 8.98 17.08
C THR A 27 3.37 8.97 18.07
N ALA A 28 4.18 10.03 18.06
CA ALA A 28 5.30 10.20 18.98
C ALA A 28 4.88 10.24 20.46
N ILE A 29 3.65 10.66 20.76
CA ILE A 29 3.08 10.74 22.12
C ILE A 29 2.71 9.35 22.64
N VAL A 30 2.22 8.47 21.75
CA VAL A 30 1.81 7.09 22.09
C VAL A 30 3.02 6.17 22.27
N LEU A 31 4.12 6.46 21.57
CA LEU A 31 5.34 5.68 21.64
C LEU A 31 6.09 5.95 22.96
N ASN A 32 6.56 4.88 23.61
CA ASN A 32 7.35 5.00 24.83
C ASN A 32 8.73 5.60 24.52
N THR A 33 8.99 6.83 24.99
CA THR A 33 10.20 7.61 24.64
C THR A 33 11.51 6.89 24.98
N PRO A 34 11.73 6.30 26.18
CA PRO A 34 12.96 5.56 26.47
C PRO A 34 13.19 4.35 25.55
N PHE A 35 12.13 3.58 25.27
CA PHE A 35 12.22 2.42 24.37
C PHE A 35 12.46 2.84 22.92
N ALA A 36 11.81 3.91 22.46
CA ALA A 36 12.02 4.46 21.12
C ALA A 36 13.48 4.86 20.93
N LEU A 37 14.06 5.59 21.90
CA LEU A 37 15.47 5.97 21.92
C LEU A 37 16.39 4.74 21.87
N TYR A 38 16.17 3.74 22.71
CA TYR A 38 16.94 2.49 22.71
C TYR A 38 16.87 1.77 21.35
N ARG A 39 15.68 1.66 20.75
CA ARG A 39 15.47 0.99 19.45
C ARG A 39 16.11 1.74 18.28
N THR A 40 16.21 3.06 18.36
CA THR A 40 16.79 3.90 17.31
C THR A 40 18.29 4.13 17.49
N LEU A 41 18.84 3.84 18.68
CA LEU A 41 20.25 4.04 18.98
C LEU A 41 21.12 3.24 18.00
N GLY A 42 22.05 3.93 17.34
CA GLY A 42 22.97 3.31 16.38
C GLY A 42 22.35 2.90 15.03
N LYS A 43 21.05 3.15 14.80
CA LYS A 43 20.45 2.91 13.49
C LYS A 43 20.85 3.99 12.50
N LYS A 44 21.23 3.57 11.29
CA LYS A 44 21.48 4.47 10.17
C LYS A 44 20.15 5.09 9.72
N ILE A 45 20.12 6.41 9.64
CA ILE A 45 18.97 7.15 9.14
C ILE A 45 18.93 6.99 7.62
N PHE A 46 17.73 6.84 7.06
CA PHE A 46 17.54 6.89 5.61
C PHE A 46 18.01 8.25 5.08
N VAL A 47 19.03 8.25 4.21
CA VAL A 47 19.55 9.47 3.59
C VAL A 47 18.91 9.60 2.22
N VAL A 48 18.26 10.74 1.96
CA VAL A 48 17.73 11.05 0.63
C VAL A 48 18.92 11.28 -0.31
N PRO A 49 19.14 10.39 -1.30
CA PRO A 49 20.25 10.54 -2.23
C PRO A 49 20.06 11.78 -3.10
N LYS A 50 21.15 12.55 -3.28
CA LYS A 50 21.16 13.71 -4.17
C LYS A 50 21.64 13.27 -5.56
N TYR A 51 20.71 12.77 -6.37
CA TYR A 51 21.01 12.34 -7.74
C TYR A 51 21.17 13.50 -8.72
N TRP A 52 20.41 14.57 -8.54
CA TRP A 52 20.41 15.76 -9.40
C TRP A 52 20.64 17.02 -8.56
N THR A 53 21.51 17.91 -9.05
CA THR A 53 21.71 19.27 -8.51
C THR A 53 20.74 20.26 -9.14
N ASP A 54 20.49 20.12 -10.45
CA ASP A 54 19.53 20.91 -11.21
C ASP A 54 18.17 20.20 -11.24
N LYS A 55 17.20 20.78 -10.51
CA LYS A 55 15.82 20.28 -10.47
C LYS A 55 15.08 20.51 -11.79
N GLU A 56 15.37 21.57 -12.52
CA GLU A 56 14.69 21.88 -13.78
C GLU A 56 15.11 20.92 -14.88
N ALA A 57 16.41 20.60 -14.96
CA ALA A 57 16.90 19.57 -15.88
C ALA A 57 16.28 18.20 -15.59
N MET A 58 16.14 17.84 -14.30
CA MET A 58 15.48 16.61 -13.88
C MET A 58 14.00 16.58 -14.33
N GLN A 59 13.24 17.64 -14.09
CA GLN A 59 11.82 17.73 -14.48
C GLN A 59 11.62 17.71 -16.00
N ARG A 60 12.56 18.28 -16.76
CA ARG A 60 12.57 18.22 -18.24
C ARG A 60 12.77 16.80 -18.76
N LEU A 61 13.55 15.97 -18.06
CA LEU A 61 13.78 14.57 -18.43
C LEU A 61 12.55 13.71 -18.10
N TYR A 62 12.03 13.83 -16.88
CA TYR A 62 10.86 13.08 -16.44
C TYR A 62 10.18 13.76 -15.25
N SER A 63 8.85 13.88 -15.31
CA SER A 63 8.03 14.26 -14.17
C SER A 63 7.05 13.12 -13.84
N PRO A 64 6.99 12.67 -12.57
CA PRO A 64 6.00 11.67 -12.15
C PRO A 64 4.58 12.26 -12.09
N VAL A 65 4.44 13.60 -12.13
CA VAL A 65 3.15 14.27 -12.08
C VAL A 65 2.63 14.41 -13.50
N HIS A 66 1.64 13.58 -13.83
CA HIS A 66 0.93 13.65 -15.10
C HIS A 66 -0.46 14.26 -14.86
N ILE A 67 -0.68 15.45 -15.43
CA ILE A 67 -1.99 16.10 -15.40
C ILE A 67 -2.72 15.68 -16.69
N PRO A 68 -3.75 14.83 -16.61
CA PRO A 68 -4.52 14.45 -17.79
C PRO A 68 -5.28 15.66 -18.33
N ALA A 69 -5.53 15.68 -19.63
CA ALA A 69 -6.42 16.67 -20.23
C ALA A 69 -7.84 16.52 -19.65
N ASP A 70 -8.56 17.63 -19.45
CA ASP A 70 -9.92 17.66 -18.89
C ASP A 70 -10.99 17.24 -19.93
N THR A 71 -10.72 16.16 -20.66
CA THR A 71 -11.53 15.68 -21.79
C THR A 71 -12.57 14.65 -21.37
N ILE A 72 -12.55 14.21 -20.11
CA ILE A 72 -13.45 13.17 -19.60
C ILE A 72 -14.37 13.77 -18.56
N SER A 73 -15.67 13.76 -18.86
CA SER A 73 -16.69 14.17 -17.89
C SER A 73 -16.63 13.28 -16.64
N PRO A 74 -16.60 13.84 -15.43
CA PRO A 74 -16.58 13.06 -14.19
C PRO A 74 -17.79 12.13 -14.12
N ARG A 75 -17.55 10.83 -13.89
CA ARG A 75 -18.62 9.85 -13.67
C ARG A 75 -18.58 9.38 -12.22
N GLN A 76 -19.70 9.50 -11.51
CA GLN A 76 -19.83 8.99 -10.15
C GLN A 76 -20.19 7.51 -10.17
N LEU A 77 -19.19 6.65 -10.42
CA LEU A 77 -19.35 5.20 -10.36
C LEU A 77 -18.80 4.65 -9.05
N ASN A 78 -19.34 3.51 -8.62
CA ASN A 78 -18.75 2.72 -7.55
C ASN A 78 -17.39 2.18 -7.97
N VAL A 79 -16.40 2.26 -7.08
CA VAL A 79 -15.03 1.79 -7.32
C VAL A 79 -14.76 0.59 -6.41
N VAL A 80 -14.44 -0.55 -7.00
CA VAL A 80 -14.07 -1.77 -6.28
C VAL A 80 -12.65 -2.16 -6.67
N VAL A 81 -11.78 -2.31 -5.68
CA VAL A 81 -10.39 -2.75 -5.86
C VAL A 81 -10.21 -4.10 -5.19
N MET A 82 -9.85 -5.10 -5.98
CA MET A 82 -9.51 -6.44 -5.49
C MET A 82 -7.99 -6.62 -5.51
N ILE A 83 -7.41 -6.92 -4.36
CA ILE A 83 -5.98 -7.18 -4.22
C ILE A 83 -5.79 -8.68 -4.03
N LEU A 84 -5.09 -9.32 -4.97
CA LEU A 84 -4.79 -10.74 -4.93
C LEU A 84 -3.44 -10.97 -4.25
N GLU A 85 -3.45 -11.66 -3.10
CA GLU A 85 -2.24 -11.93 -2.32
C GLU A 85 -1.37 -12.99 -3.01
N SER A 86 -0.07 -12.72 -3.13
CA SER A 86 0.92 -13.61 -3.75
C SER A 86 0.54 -14.09 -5.16
N PHE A 87 -0.23 -13.29 -5.90
CA PHE A 87 -0.67 -13.64 -7.25
C PHE A 87 0.32 -13.15 -8.30
N GLY A 88 1.11 -14.08 -8.83
CA GLY A 88 2.00 -13.87 -9.96
C GLY A 88 1.37 -14.22 -11.30
N LYS A 89 1.95 -13.70 -12.39
CA LYS A 89 1.47 -13.97 -13.76
C LYS A 89 1.61 -15.42 -14.15
N GLU A 90 2.58 -16.12 -13.58
CA GLU A 90 2.87 -17.55 -13.80
C GLU A 90 1.65 -18.46 -13.56
N TYR A 91 0.65 -18.00 -12.79
CA TYR A 91 -0.55 -18.80 -12.51
C TYR A 91 -1.66 -18.64 -13.56
N SER A 92 -1.55 -17.69 -14.49
CA SER A 92 -2.58 -17.38 -15.46
C SER A 92 -2.31 -18.05 -16.82
N GLY A 93 -3.28 -18.78 -17.35
CA GLY A 93 -3.20 -19.33 -18.71
C GLY A 93 -3.38 -18.23 -19.76
N TYR A 94 -4.12 -17.17 -19.43
CA TYR A 94 -4.29 -16.00 -20.32
C TYR A 94 -2.95 -15.37 -20.72
N PHE A 95 -2.02 -15.23 -19.77
CA PHE A 95 -0.70 -14.64 -20.00
C PHE A 95 0.37 -15.63 -20.50
N ASN A 96 0.20 -16.93 -20.26
CA ASN A 96 1.25 -17.94 -20.49
C ASN A 96 0.85 -18.97 -21.56
N LYS A 97 0.41 -18.49 -22.72
CA LYS A 97 -0.07 -19.37 -23.80
C LYS A 97 1.01 -20.24 -24.43
N ASP A 98 2.27 -19.86 -24.33
CA ASP A 98 3.39 -20.57 -24.95
C ASP A 98 4.05 -21.59 -24.00
N MET A 99 3.64 -21.63 -22.72
CA MET A 99 4.18 -22.57 -21.74
C MET A 99 3.71 -24.00 -22.02
N ASP A 100 4.54 -24.98 -21.61
CA ASP A 100 4.30 -26.41 -21.80
C ASP A 100 3.92 -26.79 -23.24
N GLY A 101 4.59 -26.18 -24.22
CA GLY A 101 4.31 -26.42 -25.64
C GLY A 101 2.91 -26.00 -26.08
N GLY A 102 2.32 -24.99 -25.43
CA GLY A 102 0.97 -24.51 -25.70
C GLY A 102 -0.13 -25.24 -24.94
N THR A 103 0.22 -26.16 -24.03
CA THR A 103 -0.77 -26.97 -23.29
C THR A 103 -1.09 -26.40 -21.91
N TYR A 104 -0.33 -25.41 -21.43
CA TYR A 104 -0.55 -24.78 -20.13
C TYR A 104 -1.89 -24.02 -20.09
N LYS A 105 -2.74 -24.37 -19.12
CA LYS A 105 -4.09 -23.78 -18.97
C LYS A 105 -4.19 -22.73 -17.87
N GLY A 106 -3.16 -22.55 -17.05
CA GLY A 106 -3.27 -21.76 -15.84
C GLY A 106 -4.05 -22.45 -14.71
N TYR A 107 -4.12 -21.75 -13.58
CA TYR A 107 -4.89 -22.13 -12.40
C TYR A 107 -6.06 -21.18 -12.12
N THR A 108 -6.27 -20.16 -12.96
CA THR A 108 -7.26 -19.10 -12.75
C THR A 108 -8.29 -18.98 -13.88
N PRO A 109 -9.04 -20.04 -14.24
CA PRO A 109 -9.89 -20.06 -15.42
C PRO A 109 -10.97 -18.95 -15.43
N PHE A 110 -11.53 -18.60 -14.27
CA PHE A 110 -12.51 -17.51 -14.16
C PHE A 110 -11.88 -16.12 -14.32
N LEU A 111 -10.71 -15.90 -13.71
CA LEU A 111 -10.02 -14.61 -13.89
C LEU A 111 -9.52 -14.46 -15.33
N ASP A 112 -9.06 -15.55 -15.93
CA ASP A 112 -8.63 -15.61 -17.32
C ASP A 112 -9.79 -15.36 -18.30
N SER A 113 -11.03 -15.71 -17.95
CA SER A 113 -12.19 -15.34 -18.75
C SER A 113 -12.53 -13.85 -18.61
N LEU A 114 -12.45 -13.29 -17.41
CA LEU A 114 -12.62 -11.85 -17.19
C LEU A 114 -11.60 -11.02 -17.96
N MET A 115 -10.33 -11.46 -17.99
CA MET A 115 -9.25 -10.75 -18.67
C MET A 115 -9.47 -10.57 -20.18
N LYS A 116 -10.28 -11.43 -20.82
CA LYS A 116 -10.65 -11.33 -22.24
C LYS A 116 -11.66 -10.21 -22.52
N GLU A 117 -12.48 -9.89 -21.53
CA GLU A 117 -13.57 -8.92 -21.62
C GLU A 117 -13.24 -7.59 -20.91
N SER A 118 -12.01 -7.46 -20.38
CA SER A 118 -11.56 -6.30 -19.61
C SER A 118 -10.32 -5.64 -20.20
N LEU A 119 -10.09 -4.38 -19.83
CA LEU A 119 -8.81 -3.72 -20.10
C LEU A 119 -7.70 -4.37 -19.26
N THR A 120 -6.88 -5.18 -19.93
CA THR A 120 -5.84 -5.98 -19.30
C THR A 120 -4.46 -5.54 -19.77
N TYR A 121 -3.53 -5.33 -18.84
CA TYR A 121 -2.16 -4.90 -19.13
C TYR A 121 -1.18 -6.06 -19.03
N THR A 122 -0.59 -6.45 -20.16
CA THR A 122 0.46 -7.49 -20.23
C THR A 122 1.73 -7.09 -19.49
N TYR A 123 2.08 -5.80 -19.49
CA TYR A 123 3.24 -5.26 -18.78
C TYR A 123 2.78 -4.55 -17.51
N SER A 124 2.78 -5.32 -16.41
CA SER A 124 2.36 -4.90 -15.08
C SER A 124 3.32 -5.54 -14.09
N PHE A 125 3.93 -4.72 -13.25
CA PHE A 125 5.03 -5.11 -12.36
C PHE A 125 4.72 -4.63 -10.94
N ALA A 126 5.04 -5.48 -9.96
CA ALA A 126 4.89 -5.11 -8.57
C ALA A 126 5.99 -4.12 -8.16
N ASN A 127 5.60 -3.04 -7.48
CA ASN A 127 6.51 -2.03 -6.92
C ASN A 127 7.07 -2.41 -5.55
N GLY A 128 7.01 -3.69 -5.19
CA GLY A 128 7.43 -4.22 -3.91
C GLY A 128 7.39 -5.75 -3.89
N ARG A 129 7.91 -6.35 -2.81
CA ARG A 129 8.03 -7.81 -2.68
C ARG A 129 7.12 -8.40 -1.60
N LYS A 130 6.54 -7.56 -0.75
CA LYS A 130 5.70 -7.97 0.38
C LYS A 130 4.40 -7.20 0.37
N SER A 131 3.35 -7.75 1.00
CA SER A 131 2.02 -7.14 1.07
C SER A 131 2.03 -5.75 1.73
N ILE A 132 2.99 -5.50 2.62
CA ILE A 132 3.22 -4.19 3.26
C ILE A 132 3.65 -3.10 2.26
N ASP A 133 4.22 -3.49 1.12
CA ASP A 133 4.64 -2.59 0.04
C ASP A 133 3.56 -2.44 -1.04
N GLY A 134 2.76 -3.48 -1.26
CA GLY A 134 1.69 -3.47 -2.27
C GLY A 134 0.61 -2.44 -1.93
N THR A 135 0.25 -2.34 -0.66
CA THR A 135 -0.80 -1.44 -0.20
C THR A 135 -0.50 0.06 -0.41
N PRO A 136 0.66 0.63 0.01
CA PRO A 136 1.01 2.02 -0.31
C PRO A 136 1.14 2.26 -1.82
N SER A 137 1.60 1.26 -2.57
CA SER A 137 1.71 1.33 -4.03
C SER A 137 0.34 1.45 -4.70
N ILE A 138 -0.62 0.63 -4.29
CA ILE A 138 -1.97 0.59 -4.88
C ILE A 138 -2.78 1.82 -4.49
N PHE A 139 -2.75 2.23 -3.21
CA PHE A 139 -3.62 3.29 -2.72
C PHE A 139 -3.08 4.70 -2.96
N SER A 140 -1.76 4.88 -2.91
CA SER A 140 -1.12 6.21 -2.96
C SER A 140 -0.05 6.33 -4.03
N GLY A 141 0.20 5.29 -4.84
CA GLY A 141 1.22 5.32 -5.88
C GLY A 141 2.66 5.38 -5.33
N ILE A 142 2.87 5.01 -4.05
CA ILE A 142 4.18 5.09 -3.41
C ILE A 142 4.87 3.72 -3.48
N PRO A 143 6.00 3.60 -4.21
CA PRO A 143 6.71 2.33 -4.33
C PRO A 143 7.51 1.99 -3.06
N MET A 144 8.02 0.75 -2.99
CA MET A 144 9.09 0.42 -2.05
C MET A 144 10.37 1.16 -2.44
N PHE A 145 11.10 1.67 -1.44
CA PHE A 145 12.47 2.17 -1.61
C PHE A 145 13.49 1.07 -1.26
N VAL A 146 14.56 1.41 -0.53
CA VAL A 146 15.48 0.42 0.08
C VAL A 146 14.76 -0.40 1.16
N GLU A 147 13.79 0.22 1.83
CA GLU A 147 12.96 -0.38 2.88
C GLU A 147 11.48 -0.04 2.65
N PRO A 148 10.54 -0.78 3.26
CA PRO A 148 9.11 -0.53 3.13
C PRO A 148 8.75 0.90 3.55
N PHE A 149 7.98 1.60 2.71
CA PHE A 149 7.62 3.01 2.93
C PHE A 149 7.10 3.27 4.36
N ILE A 150 6.20 2.42 4.87
CA ILE A 150 5.61 2.60 6.20
C ILE A 150 6.62 2.51 7.35
N SER A 151 7.78 1.90 7.12
CA SER A 151 8.86 1.78 8.11
C SER A 151 9.80 2.98 8.12
N THR A 152 9.72 3.85 7.10
CA THR A 152 10.55 5.06 6.99
C THR A 152 9.94 6.23 7.77
N PRO A 153 10.73 7.24 8.17
CA PRO A 153 10.20 8.48 8.73
C PRO A 153 9.22 9.22 7.80
N ALA A 154 9.29 8.99 6.49
CA ALA A 154 8.37 9.59 5.53
C ALA A 154 6.92 9.10 5.72
N SER A 155 6.71 7.99 6.43
CA SER A 155 5.39 7.54 6.87
C SER A 155 4.78 8.41 7.99
N LEU A 156 5.43 9.51 8.39
CA LEU A 156 4.80 10.52 9.25
C LEU A 156 4.29 11.73 8.45
N ASN A 157 4.54 11.77 7.14
CA ASN A 157 4.07 12.85 6.28
C ASN A 157 2.54 12.78 6.10
N THR A 158 1.95 13.93 5.74
CA THR A 158 0.56 13.96 5.31
C THR A 158 0.46 13.42 3.89
N ILE A 159 -0.13 12.24 3.75
CA ILE A 159 -0.27 11.54 2.47
C ILE A 159 -1.75 11.27 2.23
N SER A 160 -2.16 11.39 0.97
CA SER A 160 -3.50 11.02 0.53
C SER A 160 -3.45 9.72 -0.27
N SER A 161 -4.59 9.04 -0.32
CA SER A 161 -4.84 7.88 -1.16
C SER A 161 -5.94 8.20 -2.16
N PHE A 162 -6.12 7.39 -3.21
CA PHE A 162 -7.28 7.57 -4.08
C PHE A 162 -8.60 7.50 -3.28
N ALA A 163 -8.67 6.68 -2.22
CA ALA A 163 -9.82 6.61 -1.33
C ALA A 163 -10.01 7.93 -0.55
N GLY A 164 -8.92 8.54 -0.07
CA GLY A 164 -8.94 9.86 0.56
C GLY A 164 -9.40 10.97 -0.39
N GLU A 165 -8.95 10.94 -1.65
CA GLU A 165 -9.37 11.89 -2.68
C GLU A 165 -10.85 11.69 -3.09
N LEU A 166 -11.31 10.44 -3.20
CA LEU A 166 -12.72 10.14 -3.46
C LEU A 166 -13.62 10.58 -2.31
N LYS A 167 -13.18 10.46 -1.05
CA LYS A 167 -13.95 10.94 0.11
C LYS A 167 -14.23 12.44 0.04
N LYS A 168 -13.27 13.26 -0.43
CA LYS A 168 -13.49 14.70 -0.67
C LYS A 168 -14.60 14.97 -1.69
N ARG A 169 -14.92 13.98 -2.53
CA ARG A 169 -15.99 14.00 -3.54
C ARG A 169 -17.28 13.33 -3.05
N GLY A 170 -17.43 13.07 -1.76
CA GLY A 170 -18.64 12.50 -1.16
C GLY A 170 -18.72 10.97 -1.17
N TYR A 171 -17.66 10.27 -1.59
CA TYR A 171 -17.65 8.82 -1.58
C TYR A 171 -17.55 8.26 -0.16
N TYR A 172 -18.32 7.21 0.09
CA TYR A 172 -18.13 6.33 1.22
C TYR A 172 -17.08 5.26 0.88
N THR A 173 -16.14 5.02 1.80
CA THR A 173 -15.01 4.11 1.58
C THR A 173 -14.97 3.01 2.64
N SER A 174 -14.87 1.77 2.16
CA SER A 174 -14.77 0.57 2.99
C SER A 174 -13.65 -0.32 2.51
N PHE A 175 -13.05 -1.06 3.44
CA PHE A 175 -12.02 -2.05 3.15
C PHE A 175 -12.29 -3.34 3.91
N PHE A 176 -12.12 -4.45 3.22
CA PHE A 176 -12.45 -5.78 3.71
C PHE A 176 -11.19 -6.64 3.70
N HIS A 177 -10.89 -7.28 4.82
CA HIS A 177 -9.72 -8.16 4.95
C HIS A 177 -10.00 -9.32 5.91
N GLY A 178 -9.64 -10.52 5.48
CA GLY A 178 -9.93 -11.76 6.22
C GLY A 178 -8.98 -12.07 7.38
N ALA A 179 -7.80 -11.43 7.47
CA ALA A 179 -6.90 -11.70 8.60
C ALA A 179 -7.28 -10.93 9.87
N LYS A 180 -6.79 -11.41 11.02
CA LYS A 180 -6.94 -10.72 12.30
C LYS A 180 -6.31 -9.32 12.20
N LYS A 181 -6.95 -8.29 12.77
CA LYS A 181 -6.54 -6.85 12.73
C LYS A 181 -5.04 -6.58 12.97
N TRP A 182 -4.35 -7.49 13.64
CA TRP A 182 -2.97 -7.39 14.11
C TRP A 182 -1.92 -8.08 13.22
N PHE A 183 -2.33 -8.83 12.19
CA PHE A 183 -1.39 -9.51 11.31
C PHE A 183 -0.69 -8.48 10.39
N HIS A 184 0.65 -8.45 10.44
CA HIS A 184 1.51 -7.57 9.64
C HIS A 184 1.23 -6.05 9.70
N GLY A 185 0.64 -5.53 10.78
CA GLY A 185 0.36 -4.09 10.90
C GLY A 185 -0.76 -3.60 9.97
N ALA A 186 -1.53 -4.52 9.39
CA ALA A 186 -2.58 -4.22 8.42
C ALA A 186 -3.55 -3.16 8.96
N GLY A 187 -4.09 -3.32 10.17
CA GLY A 187 -5.02 -2.34 10.77
C GLY A 187 -4.49 -0.90 10.89
N SER A 188 -3.17 -0.72 10.96
CA SER A 188 -2.54 0.61 11.01
C SER A 188 -2.31 1.20 9.62
N LEU A 189 -1.99 0.34 8.67
CA LEU A 189 -1.73 0.73 7.29
C LEU A 189 -3.00 1.31 6.65
N TYR A 190 -4.18 0.81 7.03
CA TYR A 190 -5.47 1.28 6.53
C TYR A 190 -5.96 2.57 7.21
N ALA A 191 -5.70 2.72 8.51
CA ALA A 191 -5.92 3.99 9.22
C ALA A 191 -5.06 5.11 8.60
N TYR A 192 -3.80 4.78 8.27
CA TYR A 192 -2.85 5.68 7.64
C TYR A 192 -3.30 6.20 6.26
N PHE A 193 -3.92 5.35 5.44
CA PHE A 193 -4.49 5.74 4.14
C PHE A 193 -5.92 6.30 4.22
N ARG A 194 -6.41 6.60 5.43
CA ARG A 194 -7.75 7.19 5.66
C ARG A 194 -8.88 6.34 5.09
N ILE A 195 -8.76 5.02 5.23
CA ILE A 195 -9.83 4.07 4.96
C ILE A 195 -10.59 3.88 6.27
N TYR A 196 -11.77 4.50 6.37
CA TYR A 196 -12.44 4.72 7.65
C TYR A 196 -13.31 3.56 8.14
N GLN A 197 -13.57 2.55 7.30
CA GLN A 197 -14.30 1.36 7.75
C GLN A 197 -13.62 0.07 7.32
N LEU A 198 -13.00 -0.60 8.29
CA LEU A 198 -12.48 -1.94 8.15
C LEU A 198 -13.58 -2.93 8.55
N LEU A 199 -14.32 -3.41 7.56
CA LEU A 199 -15.41 -4.35 7.76
C LEU A 199 -14.89 -5.78 7.64
N ARG A 200 -15.36 -6.65 8.53
CA ARG A 200 -14.97 -8.06 8.60
C ARG A 200 -15.98 -8.86 7.76
N ALA A 201 -15.49 -9.79 6.94
CA ALA A 201 -16.34 -10.58 6.05
C ALA A 201 -17.24 -11.61 6.78
N ASP A 202 -17.02 -11.83 8.08
CA ASP A 202 -17.83 -12.71 8.94
C ASP A 202 -19.06 -12.01 9.57
N ARG A 203 -19.36 -10.77 9.16
CA ARG A 203 -20.54 -10.01 9.58
C ARG A 203 -21.33 -9.43 8.39
N ILE A 204 -21.30 -10.11 7.25
CA ILE A 204 -22.26 -9.93 6.15
C ILE A 204 -23.21 -11.12 6.17
#